data_AF-A0A832HEB4-F1
#
_entry.id   AF-A0A832HEB4-F1
#
_cell.length_a   1.000
_cell.length_b   1.000
_cell.length_c   1.000
_cell.angle_alpha   90.00
_cell.angle_beta   90.00
_cell.angle_gamma   90.00
#
_symmetry.space_group_name_H-M   'P 1'
#
loop_
_entity.id
_entity.type
_entity.pdbx_description
1 polymer ?
#
loop_
_entity_poly.entity_id
_entity_poly.type
_entity_poly.pdbx_seq_one_letter_code
_entity_poly.pdbx_strand_id
1 'polypeptide(L)'
;MKSMHWRARRVKPKVALYMEALESRLLMSGGGGDGDSVGPIPTARFDDDEYYNSGKTTLTFEVKFRDDVSMNASTIINKNNLIQITGPGGFSAFATYVSYESSNSGTGAEVVYTLTAPGGMWDPNDAGEYTVSIVGDIAKDNAGNSVVAATIGRFYFNPSIAFDEQYYLSCNDDVNYAVAVGVFKSGYEHFTLYGQQEDRKFSPVFDDRFYREMNADVATAIALGGFKSGYDHFMQHGQYEDRRFSTVFDDKYYRLANDDVNTAVLLGGFTCGLDHFMRHGRDEDRHSSLYFDESEYLADNSDVVAAIANGNFKNGLEHYLQYGQFEHRSPSDDFDEVYYLAQNPDVAVFVNAGLIRNGLSHYIEHGQYEYRNPTSSFDETYYLNNNPDVVTAIALGGFECGYEHYLRHGRGEGRLALPPA
;
A
#
# COMPACT_ATOMS: atom_id res chain seq x y z
N MET A 1 -25.79 25.22 17.16
CA MET A 1 -24.66 24.28 17.25
C MET A 1 -25.24 22.87 17.34
N LYS A 2 -25.32 22.16 16.21
CA LYS A 2 -25.65 20.73 16.17
C LYS A 2 -24.46 20.05 15.51
N SER A 3 -23.79 19.18 16.25
CA SER A 3 -22.70 18.33 15.77
C SER A 3 -23.27 17.31 14.78
N MET A 4 -22.77 17.31 13.55
CA MET A 4 -22.99 16.25 12.57
C MET A 4 -21.94 15.16 12.82
N HIS A 5 -22.39 13.99 13.26
CA HIS A 5 -21.58 12.77 13.27
C HIS A 5 -21.55 12.19 11.85
N TRP A 6 -20.35 12.08 11.29
CA TRP A 6 -20.11 11.36 10.04
C TRP A 6 -20.28 9.85 10.28
N ARG A 7 -21.18 9.21 9.52
CA ARG A 7 -21.23 7.75 9.33
C ARG A 7 -20.70 7.46 7.93
N ALA A 8 -19.42 7.11 7.82
CA ALA A 8 -18.89 6.53 6.60
C ALA A 8 -19.54 5.15 6.39
N ARG A 9 -20.27 4.98 5.28
CA ARG A 9 -20.62 3.64 4.79
C ARG A 9 -19.33 3.03 4.24
N ARG A 10 -18.67 2.17 5.02
CA ARG A 10 -17.59 1.33 4.51
C ARG A 10 -18.13 0.44 3.40
N VAL A 11 -17.62 0.59 2.19
CA VAL A 11 -17.71 -0.45 1.16
C VAL A 11 -16.82 -1.59 1.66
N LYS A 12 -17.37 -2.80 1.75
CA LYS A 12 -16.62 -3.97 2.22
C LYS A 12 -15.50 -4.29 1.21
N PRO A 13 -14.21 -4.35 1.61
CA PRO A 13 -13.16 -4.86 0.72
C PRO A 13 -13.42 -6.35 0.40
N LYS A 14 -13.24 -6.75 -0.88
CA LYS A 14 -13.56 -8.10 -1.39
C LYS A 14 -12.73 -9.24 -0.78
N VAL A 15 -11.67 -8.96 -0.01
CA VAL A 15 -11.00 -9.99 0.82
C VAL A 15 -12.00 -10.59 1.83
N ALA A 16 -12.98 -9.80 2.30
CA ALA A 16 -14.07 -10.30 3.12
C ALA A 16 -14.98 -11.29 2.37
N LEU A 17 -15.12 -11.20 1.03
CA LEU A 17 -15.98 -12.08 0.24
C LEU A 17 -15.35 -13.46 -0.01
N TYR A 18 -14.02 -13.55 -0.13
CA TYR A 18 -13.33 -14.85 -0.28
C TYR A 18 -13.27 -15.62 1.05
N MET A 19 -13.13 -14.90 2.17
CA MET A 19 -13.26 -15.46 3.52
C MET A 19 -14.71 -15.84 3.81
N GLU A 20 -15.70 -14.99 3.50
CA GLU A 20 -17.13 -15.30 3.64
C GLU A 20 -17.50 -16.58 2.85
N ALA A 21 -16.89 -16.86 1.69
CA ALA A 21 -17.15 -18.08 0.91
C ALA A 21 -16.54 -19.37 1.50
N LEU A 22 -15.36 -19.29 2.14
CA LEU A 22 -14.76 -20.40 2.92
C LEU A 22 -15.52 -20.62 4.24
N GLU A 23 -15.88 -19.54 4.92
CA GLU A 23 -16.71 -19.52 6.14
C GLU A 23 -18.09 -20.14 5.87
N SER A 24 -18.76 -19.74 4.77
CA SER A 24 -20.05 -20.30 4.36
C SER A 24 -19.98 -21.81 4.08
N ARG A 25 -18.84 -22.30 3.59
CA ARG A 25 -18.67 -23.72 3.22
C ARG A 25 -18.39 -24.61 4.43
N LEU A 26 -17.83 -24.06 5.52
CA LEU A 26 -17.74 -24.75 6.82
C LEU A 26 -19.10 -24.76 7.55
N LEU A 27 -19.84 -23.65 7.50
CA LEU A 27 -21.12 -23.47 8.20
C LEU A 27 -22.28 -24.29 7.59
N MET A 28 -22.21 -24.67 6.30
CA MET A 28 -23.29 -25.36 5.58
C MET A 28 -23.30 -26.90 5.72
N SER A 29 -22.49 -27.50 6.59
CA SER A 29 -22.44 -28.98 6.73
C SER A 29 -23.47 -29.59 7.70
N GLY A 30 -24.34 -28.78 8.32
CA GLY A 30 -25.34 -29.22 9.29
C GLY A 30 -26.59 -29.88 8.70
N GLY A 31 -26.50 -31.16 8.35
CA GLY A 31 -27.66 -32.02 8.09
C GLY A 31 -28.24 -32.62 9.38
N GLY A 32 -29.35 -32.07 9.87
CA GLY A 32 -30.41 -32.74 10.64
C GLY A 32 -30.03 -33.45 11.97
N GLY A 33 -30.14 -32.71 13.07
CA GLY A 33 -30.23 -33.24 14.45
C GLY A 33 -30.01 -32.12 15.47
N ASP A 34 -30.95 -31.89 16.39
CA ASP A 34 -31.02 -30.76 17.34
C ASP A 34 -29.89 -30.71 18.40
N GLY A 35 -28.66 -30.49 17.97
CA GLY A 35 -27.53 -30.17 18.84
C GLY A 35 -26.46 -29.45 18.05
N ASP A 36 -26.17 -28.22 18.44
CA ASP A 36 -24.95 -27.52 18.03
C ASP A 36 -23.74 -28.43 18.35
N SER A 37 -22.96 -28.73 17.33
CA SER A 37 -21.84 -29.66 17.39
C SER A 37 -20.52 -29.05 16.88
N VAL A 38 -20.56 -27.78 16.49
CA VAL A 38 -19.42 -27.08 15.87
C VAL A 38 -19.05 -25.93 16.78
N GLY A 39 -17.84 -25.97 17.34
CA GLY A 39 -17.37 -24.85 18.16
C GLY A 39 -17.05 -23.61 17.32
N PRO A 40 -16.80 -22.46 17.98
CA PRO A 40 -16.57 -21.21 17.28
C PRO A 40 -15.38 -21.28 16.29
N ILE A 41 -15.52 -20.59 15.16
CA ILE A 41 -14.51 -20.44 14.12
C ILE A 41 -13.77 -19.10 14.31
N PRO A 42 -12.45 -19.13 14.54
CA PRO A 42 -11.61 -17.95 14.74
C PRO A 42 -10.92 -17.48 13.45
N THR A 43 -10.85 -16.17 13.26
CA THR A 43 -10.06 -15.52 12.19
C THR A 43 -9.32 -14.33 12.77
N ALA A 44 -7.99 -14.28 12.59
CA ALA A 44 -7.18 -13.13 13.00
C ALA A 44 -7.07 -12.10 11.88
N ARG A 45 -7.17 -10.83 12.25
CA ARG A 45 -6.93 -9.68 11.38
C ARG A 45 -6.04 -8.69 12.11
N PHE A 46 -4.96 -8.28 11.45
CA PHE A 46 -4.16 -7.14 11.89
C PHE A 46 -4.79 -5.88 11.32
N ASP A 47 -4.79 -4.81 12.10
CA ASP A 47 -5.24 -3.53 11.57
C ASP A 47 -4.23 -3.06 10.52
N ASP A 48 -4.70 -2.73 9.32
CA ASP A 48 -3.85 -2.27 8.22
C ASP A 48 -3.16 -0.92 8.58
N ASP A 49 -3.71 -0.22 9.57
CA ASP A 49 -3.14 0.98 10.22
C ASP A 49 -1.80 0.72 10.92
N GLU A 50 -1.44 -0.55 11.13
CA GLU A 50 -0.21 -1.00 11.79
C GLU A 50 0.87 -1.48 10.80
N TYR A 51 0.77 -1.14 9.52
CA TYR A 51 1.76 -1.52 8.51
C TYR A 51 3.20 -1.08 8.83
N TYR A 52 3.38 -0.04 9.67
CA TYR A 52 4.68 0.50 10.05
C TYR A 52 4.70 0.87 11.54
N ASN A 53 5.38 0.06 12.35
CA ASN A 53 5.45 0.23 13.82
C ASN A 53 6.88 0.30 14.36
N SER A 54 7.84 0.73 13.54
CA SER A 54 9.22 0.92 14.02
C SER A 54 9.23 1.80 15.28
N GLY A 55 9.79 1.30 16.38
CA GLY A 55 9.87 2.00 17.67
C GLY A 55 8.70 1.75 18.64
N LYS A 56 7.64 1.02 18.26
CA LYS A 56 6.62 0.57 19.23
C LYS A 56 7.11 -0.64 20.01
N THR A 57 6.67 -0.78 21.26
CA THR A 57 6.97 -1.98 22.08
C THR A 57 5.96 -3.10 21.90
N THR A 58 4.77 -2.79 21.38
CA THR A 58 3.67 -3.74 21.15
C THR A 58 2.91 -3.43 19.86
N LEU A 59 2.45 -4.49 19.17
CA LEU A 59 1.40 -4.42 18.13
C LEU A 59 0.05 -4.78 18.71
N THR A 60 -1.02 -4.33 18.07
CA THR A 60 -2.39 -4.74 18.38
C THR A 60 -3.01 -5.48 17.20
N PHE A 61 -3.82 -6.49 17.48
CA PHE A 61 -4.55 -7.21 16.45
C PHE A 61 -5.88 -7.75 16.97
N GLU A 62 -6.81 -7.95 16.04
CA GLU A 62 -8.15 -8.43 16.32
C GLU A 62 -8.26 -9.92 15.98
N VAL A 63 -8.95 -10.69 16.83
CA VAL A 63 -9.42 -12.04 16.50
C VAL A 63 -10.93 -12.04 16.55
N LYS A 64 -11.56 -12.34 15.41
CA LYS A 64 -13.00 -12.53 15.29
C LYS A 64 -13.33 -13.99 15.53
N PHE A 65 -14.24 -14.23 16.46
CA PHE A 65 -14.86 -15.53 16.66
C PHE A 65 -16.30 -15.48 16.14
N ARG A 66 -16.69 -16.52 15.43
CA ARG A 66 -18.05 -16.69 14.90
C ARG A 66 -18.53 -18.10 15.17
N ASP A 67 -19.80 -18.22 15.48
CA ASP A 67 -20.48 -19.46 15.77
C ASP A 67 -21.80 -19.49 14.99
N ASP A 68 -22.28 -20.66 14.61
CA ASP A 68 -23.52 -20.80 13.84
C ASP A 68 -24.77 -20.69 14.73
N VAL A 69 -24.65 -20.99 16.03
CA VAL A 69 -25.79 -21.00 16.96
C VAL A 69 -25.65 -19.97 18.08
N SER A 70 -24.65 -20.08 18.96
CA SER A 70 -24.47 -19.14 20.07
C SER A 70 -23.11 -19.27 20.75
N MET A 71 -22.43 -18.14 20.95
CA MET A 71 -21.10 -18.13 21.55
C MET A 71 -21.14 -17.83 23.05
N ASN A 72 -20.28 -18.48 23.84
CA ASN A 72 -19.98 -18.05 25.21
C ASN A 72 -18.69 -17.21 25.26
N ALA A 73 -18.81 -15.92 24.95
CA ALA A 73 -17.68 -14.99 24.87
C ALA A 73 -16.88 -14.84 26.19
N SER A 74 -17.50 -15.14 27.34
CA SER A 74 -16.81 -15.10 28.63
C SER A 74 -15.66 -16.11 28.73
N THR A 75 -15.70 -17.18 27.92
CA THR A 75 -14.69 -18.22 27.91
C THR A 75 -13.35 -17.77 27.31
N ILE A 76 -13.30 -16.62 26.63
CA ILE A 76 -12.09 -16.11 25.95
C ILE A 76 -11.17 -15.35 26.90
N ILE A 77 -11.74 -14.75 27.94
CA ILE A 77 -11.12 -13.70 28.76
C ILE A 77 -9.83 -14.23 29.43
N ASN A 78 -8.75 -13.45 29.32
CA ASN A 78 -7.45 -13.68 29.95
C ASN A 78 -6.74 -15.01 29.61
N LYS A 79 -7.09 -15.66 28.48
CA LYS A 79 -6.39 -16.87 28.00
C LYS A 79 -5.14 -16.55 27.18
N ASN A 80 -4.19 -15.85 27.80
CA ASN A 80 -2.96 -15.32 27.18
C ASN A 80 -1.93 -16.40 26.79
N ASN A 81 -2.26 -17.69 26.93
CA ASN A 81 -1.37 -18.81 26.62
C ASN A 81 -1.88 -19.69 25.47
N LEU A 82 -2.89 -19.21 24.73
CA LEU A 82 -3.55 -20.01 23.68
C LEU A 82 -3.50 -19.37 22.29
N ILE A 83 -3.16 -18.09 22.18
CA ILE A 83 -2.81 -17.45 20.90
C ILE A 83 -1.29 -17.40 20.80
N GLN A 84 -0.71 -18.32 20.03
CA GLN A 84 0.73 -18.35 19.75
C GLN A 84 1.02 -17.59 18.46
N ILE A 85 2.02 -16.71 18.52
CA ILE A 85 2.60 -16.05 17.35
C ILE A 85 4.00 -16.60 17.15
N THR A 86 4.27 -17.06 15.93
CA THR A 86 5.62 -17.43 15.48
C THR A 86 6.06 -16.49 14.36
N GLY A 87 7.36 -16.26 14.23
CA GLY A 87 7.88 -15.30 13.25
C GLY A 87 9.36 -15.50 12.91
N PRO A 88 9.99 -14.50 12.28
CA PRO A 88 11.36 -14.55 11.81
C PRO A 88 12.37 -14.87 12.91
N GLY A 89 13.51 -15.45 12.53
CA GLY A 89 14.59 -15.78 13.47
C GLY A 89 14.21 -16.80 14.56
N GLY A 90 13.11 -17.55 14.37
CA GLY A 90 12.60 -18.50 15.38
C GLY A 90 11.82 -17.82 16.50
N PHE A 91 11.35 -16.59 16.30
CA PHE A 91 10.50 -15.90 17.25
C PHE A 91 9.26 -16.75 17.59
N SER A 92 8.93 -16.84 18.88
CA SER A 92 7.72 -17.49 19.38
C SER A 92 7.29 -16.83 20.67
N ALA A 93 6.10 -16.26 20.69
CA ALA A 93 5.51 -15.63 21.86
C ALA A 93 4.00 -15.91 21.91
N PHE A 94 3.39 -15.70 23.08
CA PHE A 94 1.94 -15.71 23.19
C PHE A 94 1.40 -14.28 23.24
N ALA A 95 0.22 -14.08 22.65
CA ALA A 95 -0.47 -12.80 22.67
C ALA A 95 -1.04 -12.49 24.06
N THR A 96 -1.12 -11.21 24.39
CA THR A 96 -1.76 -10.74 25.63
C THR A 96 -3.16 -10.21 25.32
N TYR A 97 -4.18 -10.75 25.99
CA TYR A 97 -5.55 -10.27 25.91
C TYR A 97 -5.65 -8.81 26.38
N VAL A 98 -6.41 -7.99 25.64
CA VAL A 98 -6.69 -6.59 25.97
C VAL A 98 -8.17 -6.40 26.30
N SER A 99 -9.05 -6.70 25.35
CA SER A 99 -10.49 -6.48 25.46
C SER A 99 -11.28 -7.41 24.54
N TYR A 100 -12.60 -7.44 24.70
CA TYR A 100 -13.50 -8.03 23.72
C TYR A 100 -14.82 -7.24 23.63
N GLU A 101 -15.47 -7.35 22.48
CA GLU A 101 -16.85 -6.91 22.27
C GLU A 101 -17.68 -8.10 21.79
N SER A 102 -18.82 -8.35 22.44
CA SER A 102 -19.78 -9.34 21.96
C SER A 102 -20.61 -8.78 20.82
N SER A 103 -20.89 -9.59 19.81
CA SER A 103 -21.87 -9.26 18.78
C SER A 103 -23.27 -9.12 19.38
N ASN A 104 -24.07 -8.22 18.81
CA ASN A 104 -25.48 -8.03 19.20
C ASN A 104 -26.34 -9.28 18.97
N SER A 105 -25.91 -10.20 18.09
CA SER A 105 -26.57 -11.47 17.83
C SER A 105 -26.23 -12.56 18.86
N GLY A 106 -25.19 -12.38 19.67
CA GLY A 106 -24.69 -13.40 20.60
C GLY A 106 -23.94 -14.56 19.92
N THR A 107 -23.74 -14.50 18.60
CA THR A 107 -23.11 -15.56 17.78
C THR A 107 -21.64 -15.30 17.48
N GLY A 108 -21.02 -14.36 18.19
CA GLY A 108 -19.63 -14.00 17.92
C GLY A 108 -19.09 -12.96 18.88
N ALA A 109 -17.77 -12.84 18.87
CA ALA A 109 -17.01 -11.87 19.63
C ALA A 109 -15.84 -11.34 18.78
N GLU A 110 -15.48 -10.09 19.01
CA GLU A 110 -14.29 -9.45 18.45
C GLU A 110 -13.34 -9.15 19.60
N VAL A 111 -12.13 -9.68 19.55
CA VAL A 111 -11.21 -9.72 20.69
C VAL A 111 -9.90 -9.05 20.31
N VAL A 112 -9.46 -8.09 21.11
CA VAL A 112 -8.20 -7.37 20.88
C VAL A 112 -7.09 -8.02 21.69
N TYR A 113 -5.99 -8.30 21.02
CA TYR A 113 -4.76 -8.82 21.61
C TYR A 113 -3.59 -7.89 21.32
N THR A 114 -2.55 -7.97 22.16
CA THR A 114 -1.26 -7.36 21.89
C THR A 114 -0.16 -8.39 21.71
N LEU A 115 0.84 -8.03 20.91
CA LEU A 115 2.08 -8.78 20.73
C LEU A 115 3.27 -7.89 21.08
N THR A 116 4.04 -8.26 22.10
CA THR A 116 5.29 -7.59 22.43
C THR A 116 6.34 -7.86 21.36
N ALA A 117 7.09 -6.82 20.98
CA ALA A 117 8.15 -6.91 20.00
C ALA A 117 9.22 -7.94 20.40
N PRO A 118 9.81 -8.67 19.44
CA PRO A 118 11.09 -9.33 19.67
C PRO A 118 12.13 -8.30 20.14
N GLY A 119 12.94 -8.62 21.14
CA GLY A 119 13.96 -7.69 21.66
C GLY A 119 13.44 -6.44 22.39
N GLY A 120 12.11 -6.22 22.46
CA GLY A 120 11.47 -5.15 23.24
C GLY A 120 11.05 -3.91 22.46
N MET A 121 11.46 -3.75 21.21
CA MET A 121 10.98 -2.72 20.28
C MET A 121 10.88 -3.29 18.88
N TRP A 122 9.79 -3.01 18.18
CA TRP A 122 9.60 -3.37 16.78
C TRP A 122 10.60 -2.58 15.95
N ASP A 123 11.52 -3.28 15.31
CA ASP A 123 12.62 -2.66 14.59
C ASP A 123 12.90 -3.41 13.28
N PRO A 124 13.69 -2.82 12.36
CA PRO A 124 14.29 -3.51 11.21
C PRO A 124 14.54 -5.01 11.29
N ASN A 125 15.06 -5.54 12.41
CA ASN A 125 15.41 -6.94 12.57
C ASN A 125 14.21 -7.86 12.76
N ASP A 126 13.04 -7.29 13.03
CA ASP A 126 11.77 -8.00 13.20
C ASP A 126 11.02 -8.15 11.86
N ALA A 127 11.55 -7.61 10.77
CA ALA A 127 10.93 -7.68 9.45
C ALA A 127 10.69 -9.12 9.02
N GLY A 128 9.46 -9.43 8.60
CA GLY A 128 9.10 -10.76 8.13
C GLY A 128 7.66 -11.17 8.35
N GLU A 129 7.34 -12.40 7.94
CA GLU A 129 6.02 -12.98 8.14
C GLU A 129 5.86 -13.56 9.54
N TYR A 130 4.75 -13.24 10.17
CA TYR A 130 4.31 -13.78 11.45
C TYR A 130 3.04 -14.60 11.27
N THR A 131 3.01 -15.78 11.89
CA THR A 131 1.87 -16.70 11.87
C THR A 131 1.16 -16.70 13.22
N VAL A 132 -0.15 -16.46 13.21
CA VAL A 132 -1.00 -16.50 14.41
C VAL A 132 -1.76 -17.81 14.46
N SER A 133 -1.62 -18.55 15.55
CA SER A 133 -2.25 -19.86 15.74
C SER A 133 -2.92 -19.99 17.10
N ILE A 134 -4.05 -20.70 17.13
CA ILE A 134 -4.66 -21.20 18.35
C ILE A 134 -4.08 -22.56 18.67
N VAL A 135 -3.56 -22.73 19.88
CA VAL A 135 -2.90 -23.97 20.31
C VAL A 135 -3.70 -24.77 21.35
N GLY A 136 -4.91 -24.33 21.69
CA GLY A 136 -5.77 -25.04 22.62
C GLY A 136 -7.17 -24.43 22.75
N ASP A 137 -7.88 -24.85 23.79
CA ASP A 137 -9.30 -24.55 24.01
C ASP A 137 -9.55 -23.10 24.44
N ILE A 138 -9.49 -22.17 23.48
CA ILE A 138 -9.55 -20.74 23.75
C ILE A 138 -10.98 -20.23 23.97
N ALA A 139 -11.96 -20.72 23.21
CA ALA A 139 -13.35 -20.32 23.33
C ALA A 139 -14.29 -21.51 23.17
N LYS A 140 -15.49 -21.37 23.73
CA LYS A 140 -16.59 -22.32 23.56
C LYS A 140 -17.88 -21.64 23.17
N ASP A 141 -18.75 -22.39 22.53
CA ASP A 141 -20.18 -22.06 22.41
C ASP A 141 -20.92 -22.34 23.73
N ASN A 142 -22.24 -22.13 23.75
CA ASN A 142 -23.09 -22.47 24.90
C ASN A 142 -23.45 -23.97 24.97
N ALA A 143 -23.23 -24.74 23.91
CA ALA A 143 -23.38 -26.19 23.88
C ALA A 143 -22.16 -26.93 24.49
N GLY A 144 -21.05 -26.21 24.69
CA GLY A 144 -19.79 -26.71 25.23
C GLY A 144 -18.77 -27.13 24.17
N ASN A 145 -19.03 -26.95 22.87
CA ASN A 145 -18.04 -27.27 21.84
C ASN A 145 -16.95 -26.20 21.82
N SER A 146 -15.72 -26.65 21.58
CA SER A 146 -14.51 -25.85 21.69
C SER A 146 -13.97 -25.45 20.32
N VAL A 147 -13.30 -24.31 20.27
CA VAL A 147 -12.45 -23.93 19.14
C VAL A 147 -11.39 -25.01 18.91
N VAL A 148 -11.22 -25.41 17.65
CA VAL A 148 -10.18 -26.35 17.23
C VAL A 148 -8.86 -25.60 17.00
N ALA A 149 -7.74 -26.19 17.42
CA ALA A 149 -6.41 -25.64 17.20
C ALA A 149 -6.11 -25.51 15.69
N ALA A 150 -5.71 -24.32 15.26
CA ALA A 150 -5.47 -23.99 13.86
C ALA A 150 -4.62 -22.72 13.72
N THR A 151 -4.00 -22.55 12.55
CA THR A 151 -3.54 -21.23 12.12
C THR A 151 -4.75 -20.40 11.72
N ILE A 152 -4.87 -19.21 12.30
CA ILE A 152 -6.03 -18.33 12.16
C ILE A 152 -5.74 -17.06 11.38
N GLY A 153 -4.48 -16.80 11.08
CA GLY A 153 -4.07 -15.67 10.26
C GLY A 153 -2.55 -15.59 10.13
N ARG A 154 -2.12 -14.76 9.19
CA ARG A 154 -0.73 -14.35 9.00
C ARG A 154 -0.70 -12.84 8.82
N PHE A 155 0.40 -12.21 9.20
CA PHE A 155 0.67 -10.83 8.86
C PHE A 155 2.15 -10.67 8.56
N TYR A 156 2.48 -9.60 7.84
CA TYR A 156 3.85 -9.23 7.57
C TYR A 156 4.20 -7.98 8.37
N PHE A 157 5.29 -8.01 9.12
CA PHE A 157 5.83 -6.79 9.70
C PHE A 157 6.78 -6.14 8.70
N ASN A 158 6.42 -4.94 8.25
CA ASN A 158 7.25 -4.14 7.36
C ASN A 158 7.89 -2.98 8.15
N PRO A 159 9.21 -2.89 8.20
CA PRO A 159 9.90 -1.89 9.01
C PRO A 159 9.85 -0.48 8.41
N SER A 160 9.38 -0.29 7.16
CA SER A 160 9.46 1.01 6.48
C SER A 160 8.36 1.25 5.46
N ILE A 161 7.82 2.48 5.44
CA ILE A 161 6.84 2.96 4.44
C ILE A 161 7.34 2.91 3.00
N ALA A 162 8.67 2.86 2.82
CA ALA A 162 9.34 2.91 1.53
C ALA A 162 10.02 1.59 1.15
N PHE A 163 9.83 0.52 1.92
CA PHE A 163 10.28 -0.83 1.57
C PHE A 163 9.06 -1.75 1.50
N ASP A 164 9.08 -2.77 0.67
CA ASP A 164 8.09 -3.84 0.65
C ASP A 164 8.82 -5.16 0.45
N GLU A 165 8.77 -6.05 1.44
CA GLU A 165 9.54 -7.27 1.33
C GLU A 165 9.00 -8.23 0.28
N GLN A 166 7.69 -8.40 0.19
CA GLN A 166 7.12 -9.34 -0.76
C GLN A 166 7.50 -8.92 -2.18
N TYR A 167 7.45 -7.62 -2.45
CA TYR A 167 7.96 -7.03 -3.68
C TYR A 167 9.48 -7.18 -3.84
N TYR A 168 10.26 -6.99 -2.76
CA TYR A 168 11.71 -7.15 -2.79
C TYR A 168 12.10 -8.59 -3.15
N LEU A 169 11.48 -9.58 -2.52
CA LEU A 169 11.76 -10.99 -2.79
C LEU A 169 11.24 -11.42 -4.17
N SER A 170 10.11 -10.89 -4.64
CA SER A 170 9.58 -11.20 -5.98
C SER A 170 10.43 -10.60 -7.11
N CYS A 171 11.08 -9.46 -6.87
CA CYS A 171 11.97 -8.82 -7.83
C CYS A 171 13.42 -9.33 -7.77
N ASN A 172 13.81 -10.04 -6.71
CA ASN A 172 15.19 -10.44 -6.44
C ASN A 172 15.24 -11.92 -6.06
N ASP A 173 15.13 -12.80 -7.06
CA ASP A 173 15.11 -14.26 -6.91
C ASP A 173 16.31 -14.80 -6.11
N ASP A 174 17.49 -14.19 -6.26
CA ASP A 174 18.70 -14.54 -5.52
C ASP A 174 18.54 -14.30 -4.02
N VAL A 175 17.92 -13.18 -3.64
CA VAL A 175 17.64 -12.84 -2.25
C VAL A 175 16.53 -13.74 -1.70
N ASN A 176 15.46 -13.98 -2.47
CA ASN A 176 14.39 -14.89 -2.09
C ASN A 176 14.92 -16.30 -1.77
N TYR A 177 15.79 -16.83 -2.65
CA TYR A 177 16.44 -18.11 -2.39
C TYR A 177 17.32 -18.06 -1.13
N ALA A 178 18.12 -17.01 -0.95
CA ALA A 178 18.99 -16.85 0.21
C ALA A 178 18.22 -16.79 1.54
N VAL A 179 17.05 -16.13 1.56
CA VAL A 179 16.14 -16.13 2.72
C VAL A 179 15.56 -17.53 2.96
N ALA A 180 15.09 -18.20 1.90
CA ALA A 180 14.49 -19.54 2.01
C ALA A 180 15.46 -20.60 2.58
N VAL A 181 16.76 -20.49 2.30
CA VAL A 181 17.80 -21.39 2.85
C VAL A 181 18.44 -20.87 4.14
N GLY A 182 17.97 -19.74 4.67
CA GLY A 182 18.41 -19.18 5.97
C GLY A 182 19.77 -18.48 5.95
N VAL A 183 20.26 -18.03 4.79
CA VAL A 183 21.45 -17.15 4.71
C VAL A 183 21.12 -15.76 5.27
N PHE A 184 19.92 -15.26 4.96
CA PHE A 184 19.33 -14.08 5.56
C PHE A 184 18.06 -14.46 6.32
N LYS A 185 17.76 -13.75 7.40
CA LYS A 185 16.51 -13.89 8.15
C LYS A 185 15.31 -13.35 7.35
N SER A 186 15.57 -12.31 6.55
CA SER A 186 14.60 -11.62 5.71
C SER A 186 15.32 -10.90 4.56
N GLY A 187 14.58 -10.61 3.51
CA GLY A 187 14.97 -9.71 2.43
C GLY A 187 15.32 -8.32 2.96
N TYR A 188 14.67 -7.83 4.02
CA TYR A 188 15.04 -6.56 4.63
C TYR A 188 16.42 -6.59 5.28
N GLU A 189 16.82 -7.71 5.90
CA GLU A 189 18.19 -7.88 6.39
C GLU A 189 19.19 -7.78 5.22
N HIS A 190 18.90 -8.45 4.10
CA HIS A 190 19.71 -8.29 2.89
C HIS A 190 19.71 -6.84 2.37
N PHE A 191 18.55 -6.19 2.30
CA PHE A 191 18.40 -4.83 1.79
C PHE A 191 19.19 -3.82 2.62
N THR A 192 19.09 -3.91 3.94
CA THR A 192 19.80 -3.04 4.87
C THR A 192 21.30 -3.26 4.84
N LEU A 193 21.78 -4.50 4.68
CA LEU A 193 23.20 -4.80 4.57
C LEU A 193 23.76 -4.39 3.20
N TYR A 194 23.12 -4.83 2.13
CA TYR A 194 23.63 -4.76 0.75
C TYR A 194 22.69 -4.02 -0.20
N GLY A 195 21.41 -4.38 -0.22
CA GLY A 195 20.49 -3.99 -1.30
C GLY A 195 20.33 -2.49 -1.56
N GLN A 196 20.47 -1.65 -0.53
CA GLN A 196 20.47 -0.18 -0.67
C GLN A 196 21.57 0.37 -1.60
N GLN A 197 22.67 -0.37 -1.78
CA GLN A 197 23.80 0.03 -2.62
C GLN A 197 23.87 -0.76 -3.94
N GLU A 198 22.96 -1.72 -4.13
CA GLU A 198 22.94 -2.61 -5.29
C GLU A 198 21.91 -2.20 -6.35
N ASP A 199 21.30 -1.02 -6.20
CA ASP A 199 20.28 -0.50 -7.12
C ASP A 199 19.11 -1.49 -7.35
N ARG A 200 18.74 -2.18 -6.27
CA ARG A 200 17.71 -3.22 -6.26
C ARG A 200 16.32 -2.58 -6.28
N LYS A 201 15.34 -3.26 -6.87
CA LYS A 201 13.92 -2.89 -6.73
C LYS A 201 13.41 -3.41 -5.39
N PHE A 202 12.96 -2.52 -4.51
CA PHE A 202 12.56 -2.86 -3.13
C PHE A 202 11.26 -2.23 -2.65
N SER A 203 10.63 -1.40 -3.47
CA SER A 203 9.30 -0.89 -3.21
C SER A 203 8.55 -0.74 -4.52
N PRO A 204 7.25 -1.07 -4.53
CA PRO A 204 6.42 -0.82 -5.70
C PRO A 204 6.17 0.69 -5.88
N VAL A 205 6.21 1.46 -4.80
CA VAL A 205 5.89 2.90 -4.80
C VAL A 205 7.12 3.80 -4.70
N PHE A 206 8.15 3.42 -3.94
CA PHE A 206 9.37 4.22 -3.79
C PHE A 206 10.44 3.77 -4.79
N ASP A 207 10.95 4.70 -5.59
CA ASP A 207 12.05 4.48 -6.52
C ASP A 207 13.26 5.32 -6.07
N ASP A 208 14.29 4.65 -5.53
CA ASP A 208 15.52 5.28 -5.08
C ASP A 208 16.28 6.00 -6.19
N ARG A 209 16.27 5.44 -7.40
CA ARG A 209 16.95 6.03 -8.55
C ARG A 209 16.23 7.31 -8.96
N PHE A 210 14.92 7.22 -9.16
CA PHE A 210 14.07 8.38 -9.45
C PHE A 210 14.22 9.45 -8.37
N TYR A 211 14.24 9.04 -7.09
CA TYR A 211 14.42 9.97 -5.97
C TYR A 211 15.76 10.72 -6.06
N ARG A 212 16.86 10.05 -6.41
CA ARG A 212 18.16 10.70 -6.58
C ARG A 212 18.22 11.59 -7.82
N GLU A 213 17.58 11.19 -8.91
CA GLU A 213 17.54 11.95 -10.17
C GLU A 213 16.71 13.23 -10.02
N MET A 214 15.57 13.15 -9.35
CA MET A 214 14.68 14.30 -9.12
C MET A 214 15.19 15.23 -8.00
N ASN A 215 16.13 14.76 -7.16
CA ASN A 215 16.67 15.51 -6.02
C ASN A 215 18.20 15.54 -6.08
N ALA A 216 18.74 16.41 -6.94
CA ALA A 216 20.18 16.52 -7.19
C ALA A 216 21.01 16.83 -5.93
N ASP A 217 20.43 17.53 -4.95
CA ASP A 217 21.05 17.79 -3.65
C ASP A 217 21.21 16.50 -2.82
N VAL A 218 20.22 15.60 -2.88
CA VAL A 218 20.29 14.27 -2.26
C VAL A 218 21.37 13.42 -2.91
N ALA A 219 21.42 13.39 -4.25
CA ALA A 219 22.48 12.70 -4.98
C ALA A 219 23.88 13.22 -4.58
N THR A 220 24.02 14.53 -4.41
CA THR A 220 25.26 15.16 -3.93
C THR A 220 25.58 14.74 -2.49
N ALA A 221 24.60 14.75 -1.58
CA ALA A 221 24.79 14.36 -0.19
C ALA A 221 25.23 12.89 -0.04
N ILE A 222 24.69 11.98 -0.86
CA ILE A 222 25.11 10.58 -0.93
C ILE A 222 26.54 10.47 -1.45
N ALA A 223 26.89 11.18 -2.53
CA ALA A 223 28.24 11.17 -3.09
C ALA A 223 29.31 11.69 -2.11
N LEU A 224 28.92 12.59 -1.20
CA LEU A 224 29.78 13.09 -0.12
C LEU A 224 29.82 12.17 1.12
N GLY A 225 29.11 11.04 1.10
CA GLY A 225 29.05 10.07 2.19
C GLY A 225 28.15 10.49 3.36
N GLY A 226 27.26 11.46 3.16
CA GLY A 226 26.29 11.90 4.18
C GLY A 226 25.16 10.89 4.41
N PHE A 227 24.81 10.10 3.39
CA PHE A 227 23.75 9.09 3.43
C PHE A 227 24.18 7.83 2.68
N LYS A 228 23.66 6.67 3.10
CA LYS A 228 23.95 5.37 2.47
C LYS A 228 23.33 5.25 1.08
N SER A 229 22.13 5.80 0.89
CA SER A 229 21.30 5.69 -0.30
C SER A 229 20.25 6.81 -0.34
N GLY A 230 19.48 6.90 -1.42
CA GLY A 230 18.31 7.78 -1.49
C GLY A 230 17.22 7.34 -0.51
N TYR A 231 17.00 6.04 -0.34
CA TYR A 231 16.14 5.48 0.71
C TYR A 231 16.57 5.95 2.10
N ASP A 232 17.86 5.91 2.42
CA ASP A 232 18.38 6.34 3.72
C ASP A 232 18.11 7.83 3.96
N HIS A 233 18.37 8.68 2.97
CA HIS A 233 17.99 10.09 3.02
C HIS A 233 16.47 10.28 3.17
N PHE A 234 15.66 9.53 2.41
CA PHE A 234 14.20 9.64 2.44
C PHE A 234 13.64 9.33 3.83
N MET A 235 14.12 8.25 4.46
CA MET A 235 13.69 7.86 5.80
C MET A 235 14.11 8.86 6.88
N GLN A 236 15.24 9.53 6.72
CA GLN A 236 15.71 10.52 7.70
C GLN A 236 15.11 11.92 7.48
N HIS A 237 14.88 12.30 6.22
CA HIS A 237 14.53 13.67 5.83
C HIS A 237 13.46 13.73 4.75
N GLY A 238 13.65 13.02 3.64
CA GLY A 238 12.84 13.22 2.42
C GLY A 238 11.34 13.02 2.59
N GLN A 239 10.92 12.12 3.47
CA GLN A 239 9.51 11.89 3.80
C GLN A 239 8.82 13.12 4.43
N TYR A 240 9.58 14.13 4.86
CA TYR A 240 9.08 15.38 5.45
C TYR A 240 9.26 16.61 4.55
N GLU A 241 9.78 16.44 3.33
CA GLU A 241 10.31 17.53 2.50
C GLU A 241 9.57 17.72 1.16
N ASP A 242 8.35 17.18 1.02
CA ASP A 242 7.54 17.28 -0.20
C ASP A 242 8.28 16.79 -1.47
N ARG A 243 9.25 15.87 -1.30
CA ARG A 243 10.10 15.42 -2.40
C ARG A 243 9.37 14.43 -3.30
N ARG A 244 9.71 14.45 -4.58
CA ARG A 244 9.27 13.44 -5.55
C ARG A 244 10.19 12.22 -5.50
N PHE A 245 9.61 11.05 -5.23
CA PHE A 245 10.30 9.75 -5.12
C PHE A 245 9.62 8.64 -5.93
N SER A 246 8.58 9.00 -6.68
CA SER A 246 7.77 8.08 -7.45
C SER A 246 7.13 8.76 -8.64
N THR A 247 6.93 8.01 -9.70
CA THR A 247 6.18 8.42 -10.89
C THR A 247 4.66 8.23 -10.72
N VAL A 248 4.29 7.40 -9.76
CA VAL A 248 2.93 6.88 -9.54
C VAL A 248 2.35 7.31 -8.19
N PHE A 249 3.19 7.91 -7.33
CA PHE A 249 2.77 8.58 -6.12
C PHE A 249 3.44 9.96 -6.01
N ASP A 250 2.66 11.01 -5.78
CA ASP A 250 3.15 12.35 -5.48
C ASP A 250 2.59 12.78 -4.13
N ASP A 251 3.44 12.78 -3.10
CA ASP A 251 3.04 13.11 -1.73
C ASP A 251 2.40 14.49 -1.60
N LYS A 252 2.98 15.48 -2.28
CA LYS A 252 2.52 16.87 -2.25
C LYS A 252 1.17 16.97 -2.94
N TYR A 253 1.02 16.38 -4.12
CA TYR A 253 -0.28 16.30 -4.79
C TYR A 253 -1.31 15.59 -3.93
N TYR A 254 -0.97 14.41 -3.42
CA TYR A 254 -1.86 13.57 -2.62
C TYR A 254 -2.40 14.32 -1.41
N ARG A 255 -1.55 15.04 -0.67
CA ARG A 255 -2.01 15.86 0.46
C ARG A 255 -2.82 17.07 0.03
N LEU A 256 -2.41 17.79 -1.02
CA LEU A 256 -3.13 18.98 -1.49
C LEU A 256 -4.51 18.64 -2.10
N ALA A 257 -4.65 17.45 -2.68
CA ALA A 257 -5.93 16.96 -3.19
C ALA A 257 -6.87 16.45 -2.08
N ASN A 258 -6.33 16.14 -0.89
CA ASN A 258 -7.06 15.53 0.22
C ASN A 258 -6.84 16.32 1.53
N ASP A 259 -7.64 17.36 1.74
CA ASP A 259 -7.56 18.25 2.91
C ASP A 259 -7.58 17.52 4.26
N ASP A 260 -8.34 16.42 4.34
CA ASP A 260 -8.42 15.57 5.52
C ASP A 260 -7.08 14.88 5.82
N VAL A 261 -6.42 14.36 4.78
CA VAL A 261 -5.08 13.76 4.88
C VAL A 261 -4.05 14.81 5.25
N ASN A 262 -4.06 15.97 4.59
CA ASN A 262 -3.13 17.05 4.92
C ASN A 262 -3.26 17.49 6.37
N THR A 263 -4.50 17.61 6.87
CA THR A 263 -4.77 17.91 8.27
C THR A 263 -4.25 16.81 9.20
N ALA A 264 -4.47 15.54 8.87
CA ALA A 264 -4.02 14.42 9.69
C ALA A 264 -2.48 14.35 9.79
N VAL A 265 -1.77 14.61 8.70
CA VAL A 265 -0.30 14.69 8.68
C VAL A 265 0.19 15.87 9.54
N LEU A 266 -0.41 17.06 9.40
CA LEU A 266 -0.05 18.23 10.20
C LEU A 266 -0.30 18.04 11.71
N LEU A 267 -1.28 17.22 12.08
CA LEU A 267 -1.58 16.86 13.47
C LEU A 267 -0.73 15.69 13.99
N GLY A 268 0.19 15.15 13.17
CA GLY A 268 1.06 14.04 13.54
C GLY A 268 0.35 12.68 13.58
N GLY A 269 -0.82 12.55 12.95
CA GLY A 269 -1.52 11.26 12.78
C GLY A 269 -0.82 10.34 11.79
N PHE A 270 -0.12 10.91 10.79
CA PHE A 270 0.69 10.21 9.81
C PHE A 270 2.01 10.94 9.61
N THR A 271 3.05 10.18 9.27
CA THR A 271 4.40 10.71 9.02
C THR A 271 4.42 11.62 7.80
N CYS A 272 3.71 11.21 6.75
CA CYS A 272 3.60 11.88 5.46
C CYS A 272 2.35 11.39 4.72
N GLY A 273 2.09 11.93 3.52
CA GLY A 273 1.01 11.47 2.66
C GLY A 273 1.20 10.01 2.22
N LEU A 274 2.44 9.58 1.94
CA LEU A 274 2.75 8.17 1.63
C LEU A 274 2.34 7.23 2.77
N ASP A 275 2.58 7.64 4.01
CA ASP A 275 2.22 6.85 5.20
C ASP A 275 0.69 6.65 5.28
N HIS A 276 -0.10 7.71 5.08
CA HIS A 276 -1.56 7.59 4.97
C HIS A 276 -1.96 6.73 3.77
N PHE A 277 -1.34 6.95 2.62
CA PHE A 277 -1.70 6.24 1.39
C PHE A 277 -1.51 4.73 1.51
N MET A 278 -0.37 4.32 2.08
CA MET A 278 -0.05 2.91 2.27
C MET A 278 -1.00 2.25 3.28
N ARG A 279 -1.44 2.96 4.33
CA ARG A 279 -2.35 2.41 5.35
C ARG A 279 -3.82 2.44 4.93
N HIS A 280 -4.24 3.48 4.21
CA HIS A 280 -5.65 3.75 3.94
C HIS A 280 -5.94 4.13 2.49
N GLY A 281 -5.15 5.03 1.91
CA GLY A 281 -5.47 5.66 0.61
C GLY A 281 -5.71 4.66 -0.52
N ARG A 282 -4.95 3.56 -0.55
CA ARG A 282 -5.09 2.45 -1.51
C ARG A 282 -6.45 1.73 -1.44
N ASP A 283 -7.11 1.76 -0.29
CA ASP A 283 -8.41 1.11 -0.06
C ASP A 283 -9.58 2.11 -0.10
N GLU A 284 -9.26 3.40 -0.10
CA GLU A 284 -10.21 4.51 -0.19
C GLU A 284 -10.40 5.03 -1.63
N ASP A 285 -9.75 4.41 -2.62
CA ASP A 285 -9.79 4.83 -4.03
C ASP A 285 -9.28 6.27 -4.22
N ARG A 286 -8.23 6.65 -3.48
CA ARG A 286 -7.65 7.99 -3.51
C ARG A 286 -6.59 8.08 -4.61
N HIS A 287 -6.65 9.14 -5.41
CA HIS A 287 -5.70 9.36 -6.52
C HIS A 287 -4.29 9.62 -5.99
N SER A 288 -3.36 8.75 -6.35
CA SER A 288 -1.99 8.74 -5.82
C SER A 288 -1.08 9.77 -6.46
N SER A 289 -1.36 10.16 -7.70
CA SER A 289 -0.63 11.19 -8.43
C SER A 289 -1.54 11.87 -9.45
N LEU A 290 -0.99 12.88 -10.13
CA LEU A 290 -1.68 13.56 -11.23
C LEU A 290 -1.90 12.65 -12.45
N TYR A 291 -1.09 11.59 -12.60
CA TYR A 291 -1.03 10.77 -13.81
C TYR A 291 -1.47 9.33 -13.56
N PHE A 292 -2.00 8.99 -12.39
CA PHE A 292 -2.56 7.68 -12.12
C PHE A 292 -3.94 7.81 -11.48
N ASP A 293 -4.93 7.19 -12.10
CA ASP A 293 -6.29 7.10 -11.63
C ASP A 293 -6.72 5.63 -11.72
N GLU A 294 -7.01 5.00 -10.59
CA GLU A 294 -7.35 3.58 -10.57
C GLU A 294 -8.66 3.30 -11.30
N SER A 295 -9.63 4.20 -11.19
CA SER A 295 -10.95 4.00 -11.79
C SER A 295 -10.87 4.02 -13.32
N GLU A 296 -10.08 4.93 -13.89
CA GLU A 296 -9.79 5.00 -15.32
C GLU A 296 -8.93 3.80 -15.76
N TYR A 297 -7.89 3.49 -15.00
CA TYR A 297 -7.04 2.33 -15.26
C TYR A 297 -7.86 1.04 -15.34
N LEU A 298 -8.77 0.81 -14.40
CA LEU A 298 -9.63 -0.38 -14.40
C LEU A 298 -10.71 -0.36 -15.50
N ALA A 299 -11.16 0.82 -15.92
CA ALA A 299 -12.11 0.96 -17.03
C ALA A 299 -11.51 0.45 -18.34
N ASP A 300 -10.23 0.75 -18.58
CA ASP A 300 -9.51 0.33 -19.79
C ASP A 300 -8.96 -1.10 -19.72
N ASN A 301 -8.77 -1.63 -18.51
CA ASN A 301 -8.08 -2.89 -18.27
C ASN A 301 -9.00 -3.93 -17.63
N SER A 302 -10.01 -4.39 -18.39
CA SER A 302 -11.01 -5.36 -17.93
C SER A 302 -10.45 -6.71 -17.46
N ASP A 303 -9.28 -7.10 -17.98
CA ASP A 303 -8.53 -8.27 -17.53
C ASP A 303 -7.98 -8.10 -16.11
N VAL A 304 -7.58 -6.88 -15.75
CA VAL A 304 -7.15 -6.53 -14.38
C VAL A 304 -8.33 -6.57 -13.42
N VAL A 305 -9.49 -6.08 -13.83
CA VAL A 305 -10.73 -6.22 -13.04
C VAL A 305 -11.03 -7.69 -12.74
N ALA A 306 -10.85 -8.57 -13.72
CA ALA A 306 -11.02 -10.01 -13.52
C ALA A 306 -9.95 -10.61 -12.59
N ALA A 307 -8.69 -10.18 -12.71
CA ALA A 307 -7.60 -10.63 -11.84
C ALA A 307 -7.83 -10.19 -10.37
N ILE A 308 -8.31 -8.97 -10.15
CA ILE A 308 -8.72 -8.49 -8.81
C ILE A 308 -9.89 -9.32 -8.28
N ALA A 309 -10.89 -9.62 -9.11
CA ALA A 309 -12.02 -10.44 -8.70
C ALA A 309 -11.62 -11.87 -8.30
N ASN A 310 -10.53 -12.40 -8.88
CA ASN A 310 -9.95 -13.70 -8.54
C ASN A 310 -8.98 -13.65 -7.34
N GLY A 311 -8.71 -12.46 -6.79
CA GLY A 311 -7.81 -12.28 -5.65
C GLY A 311 -6.32 -12.33 -6.02
N ASN A 312 -5.98 -12.18 -7.30
CA ASN A 312 -4.58 -12.08 -7.75
C ASN A 312 -3.95 -10.74 -7.38
N PHE A 313 -4.77 -9.70 -7.29
CA PHE A 313 -4.38 -8.34 -6.92
C PHE A 313 -5.42 -7.76 -5.98
N LYS A 314 -4.99 -6.91 -5.05
CA LYS A 314 -5.87 -6.17 -4.15
C LYS A 314 -6.65 -5.09 -4.91
N ASN A 315 -5.97 -4.37 -5.80
CA ASN A 315 -6.49 -3.21 -6.51
C ASN A 315 -5.73 -2.96 -7.83
N GLY A 316 -6.24 -2.04 -8.65
CA GLY A 316 -5.70 -1.70 -9.97
C GLY A 316 -4.33 -1.04 -9.88
N LEU A 317 -4.09 -0.23 -8.84
CA LEU A 317 -2.77 0.32 -8.57
C LEU A 317 -1.73 -0.78 -8.35
N GLU A 318 -2.01 -1.78 -7.51
CA GLU A 318 -1.09 -2.88 -7.28
C GLU A 318 -0.72 -3.60 -8.58
N HIS A 319 -1.72 -3.85 -9.44
CA HIS A 319 -1.45 -4.40 -10.77
C HIS A 319 -0.58 -3.46 -11.62
N TYR A 320 -0.90 -2.16 -11.67
CA TYR A 320 -0.13 -1.21 -12.47
C TYR A 320 1.34 -1.14 -12.00
N LEU A 321 1.57 -1.10 -10.69
CA LEU A 321 2.90 -1.05 -10.09
C LEU A 321 3.71 -2.32 -10.37
N GLN A 322 3.08 -3.50 -10.37
CA GLN A 322 3.79 -4.76 -10.59
C GLN A 322 3.96 -5.10 -12.08
N TYR A 323 2.95 -4.80 -12.91
CA TYR A 323 2.86 -5.26 -14.29
C TYR A 323 2.54 -4.13 -15.27
N GLY A 324 1.45 -3.38 -15.04
CA GLY A 324 0.90 -2.46 -16.05
C GLY A 324 1.89 -1.42 -16.58
N GLN A 325 2.72 -0.86 -15.70
CA GLN A 325 3.75 0.12 -16.05
C GLN A 325 4.89 -0.45 -16.93
N PHE A 326 4.96 -1.78 -17.09
CA PHE A 326 5.89 -2.51 -17.96
C PHE A 326 5.20 -3.15 -19.19
N GLU A 327 3.88 -3.09 -19.26
CA GLU A 327 3.05 -3.65 -20.34
C GLU A 327 2.59 -2.59 -21.34
N HIS A 328 3.21 -1.40 -21.31
CA HIS A 328 2.80 -0.23 -22.09
C HIS A 328 1.34 0.20 -21.86
N ARG A 329 0.78 -0.08 -20.67
CA ARG A 329 -0.57 0.35 -20.32
C ARG A 329 -0.54 1.81 -19.84
N SER A 330 -1.54 2.57 -20.25
CA SER A 330 -1.75 3.94 -19.77
C SER A 330 -2.24 3.92 -18.31
N PRO A 331 -1.67 4.73 -17.41
CA PRO A 331 -2.06 4.82 -16.01
C PRO A 331 -3.38 5.58 -15.76
N SER A 332 -3.79 6.42 -16.70
CA SER A 332 -5.01 7.22 -16.70
C SER A 332 -5.24 7.80 -18.10
N ASP A 333 -6.39 8.44 -18.33
CA ASP A 333 -6.67 9.19 -19.57
C ASP A 333 -5.73 10.41 -19.75
N ASP A 334 -5.14 10.86 -18.64
CA ASP A 334 -4.25 12.01 -18.57
C ASP A 334 -2.79 11.68 -18.93
N PHE A 335 -2.46 10.42 -19.19
CA PHE A 335 -1.18 10.05 -19.80
C PHE A 335 -1.34 8.81 -20.70
N ASP A 336 -1.10 8.98 -22.00
CA ASP A 336 -1.20 7.88 -22.96
C ASP A 336 0.20 7.34 -23.30
N GLU A 337 0.56 6.22 -22.69
CA GLU A 337 1.87 5.57 -22.83
C GLU A 337 2.16 5.19 -24.29
N VAL A 338 1.16 4.66 -25.00
CA VAL A 338 1.31 4.22 -26.39
C VAL A 338 1.49 5.42 -27.31
N TYR A 339 0.67 6.45 -27.16
CA TYR A 339 0.81 7.71 -27.89
C TYR A 339 2.15 8.37 -27.61
N TYR A 340 2.55 8.47 -26.34
CA TYR A 340 3.77 9.15 -25.93
C TYR A 340 4.99 8.49 -26.57
N LEU A 341 5.11 7.16 -26.51
CA LEU A 341 6.22 6.45 -27.15
C LEU A 341 6.17 6.53 -28.68
N ALA A 342 4.99 6.57 -29.28
CA ALA A 342 4.84 6.75 -30.73
C ALA A 342 5.28 8.16 -31.20
N GLN A 343 4.99 9.20 -30.42
CA GLN A 343 5.44 10.57 -30.71
C GLN A 343 6.90 10.83 -30.38
N ASN A 344 7.50 9.99 -29.52
CA ASN A 344 8.86 10.16 -29.03
C ASN A 344 9.71 8.90 -29.31
N PRO A 345 10.04 8.61 -30.59
CA PRO A 345 10.79 7.39 -30.95
C PRO A 345 12.18 7.30 -30.31
N ASP A 346 12.78 8.45 -29.98
CA ASP A 346 14.05 8.54 -29.25
C ASP A 346 13.93 7.95 -27.85
N VAL A 347 12.80 8.15 -27.17
CA VAL A 347 12.50 7.58 -25.85
C VAL A 347 12.12 6.11 -25.97
N ALA A 348 11.30 5.76 -26.97
CA ALA A 348 10.81 4.40 -27.19
C ALA A 348 11.95 3.38 -27.33
N VAL A 349 13.08 3.76 -27.96
CA VAL A 349 14.26 2.88 -28.07
C VAL A 349 14.81 2.50 -26.70
N PHE A 350 14.88 3.44 -25.74
CA PHE A 350 15.41 3.17 -24.41
C PHE A 350 14.44 2.40 -23.52
N VAL A 351 13.13 2.66 -23.65
CA VAL A 351 12.10 1.88 -22.96
C VAL A 351 12.11 0.42 -23.43
N ASN A 352 12.13 0.19 -24.74
CA ASN A 352 12.20 -1.16 -25.31
C ASN A 352 13.50 -1.92 -24.96
N ALA A 353 14.59 -1.18 -24.69
CA ALA A 353 15.85 -1.74 -24.21
C ALA A 353 15.88 -1.98 -22.69
N GLY A 354 14.82 -1.61 -21.97
CA GLY A 354 14.75 -1.68 -20.50
C GLY A 354 15.69 -0.70 -19.78
N LEU A 355 16.17 0.33 -20.48
CA LEU A 355 17.07 1.35 -19.94
C LEU A 355 16.32 2.48 -19.26
N ILE A 356 15.11 2.78 -19.74
CA ILE A 356 14.13 3.65 -19.08
C ILE A 356 12.93 2.78 -18.74
N ARG A 357 12.30 3.06 -17.59
CA ARG A 357 11.20 2.24 -17.08
C ARG A 357 9.98 2.21 -18.01
N ASN A 358 9.51 3.38 -18.42
CA ASN A 358 8.36 3.61 -19.30
C ASN A 358 8.33 5.07 -19.78
N GLY A 359 7.39 5.38 -20.67
CA GLY A 359 7.16 6.73 -21.17
C GLY A 359 6.77 7.71 -20.07
N LEU A 360 5.96 7.29 -19.10
CA LEU A 360 5.55 8.14 -17.96
C LEU A 360 6.76 8.63 -17.15
N SER A 361 7.70 7.73 -16.82
CA SER A 361 8.96 8.09 -16.15
C SER A 361 9.70 9.17 -16.93
N HIS A 362 9.94 8.95 -18.23
CA HIS A 362 10.61 9.94 -19.06
C HIS A 362 9.85 11.27 -19.11
N TYR A 363 8.52 11.23 -19.20
CA TYR A 363 7.73 12.45 -19.25
C TYR A 363 7.87 13.29 -17.97
N ILE A 364 7.79 12.67 -16.80
CA ILE A 364 7.93 13.34 -15.51
C ILE A 364 9.36 13.87 -15.33
N GLU A 365 10.38 13.10 -15.71
CA GLU A 365 11.80 13.47 -15.52
C GLU A 365 12.27 14.53 -16.52
N HIS A 366 11.79 14.46 -17.76
CA HIS A 366 12.32 15.23 -18.89
C HIS A 366 11.22 15.80 -19.77
N GLY A 367 10.28 14.97 -20.22
CA GLY A 367 9.33 15.34 -21.28
C GLY A 367 8.48 16.58 -20.99
N GLN A 368 8.03 16.76 -19.74
CA GLN A 368 7.27 17.93 -19.32
C GLN A 368 8.08 19.24 -19.40
N TYR A 369 9.41 19.16 -19.34
CA TYR A 369 10.34 20.29 -19.51
C TYR A 369 10.83 20.45 -20.96
N GLU A 370 10.58 19.45 -21.81
CA GLU A 370 10.95 19.43 -23.23
C GLU A 370 9.78 19.82 -24.16
N TYR A 371 8.66 20.30 -23.59
CA TYR A 371 7.43 20.63 -24.31
C TYR A 371 6.81 19.44 -25.07
N ARG A 372 7.04 18.20 -24.59
CA ARG A 372 6.44 17.00 -25.19
C ARG A 372 4.99 16.83 -24.72
N ASN A 373 4.13 16.33 -25.60
CA ASN A 373 2.72 16.13 -25.28
C ASN A 373 2.50 14.72 -24.69
N PRO A 374 1.92 14.59 -23.48
CA PRO A 374 1.69 13.30 -22.82
C PRO A 374 0.47 12.54 -23.35
N THR A 375 -0.43 13.24 -24.03
CA THR A 375 -1.66 12.67 -24.60
C THR A 375 -1.99 13.38 -25.92
N SER A 376 -2.81 12.75 -26.75
CA SER A 376 -3.30 13.34 -28.00
C SER A 376 -4.30 14.47 -27.79
N SER A 377 -4.88 14.57 -26.59
CA SER A 377 -5.89 15.57 -26.23
C SER A 377 -5.33 16.91 -25.74
N PHE A 378 -4.00 17.07 -25.74
CA PHE A 378 -3.33 18.27 -25.25
C PHE A 378 -2.09 18.64 -26.09
N ASP A 379 -1.90 19.94 -26.32
CA ASP A 379 -0.72 20.51 -26.96
C ASP A 379 -0.10 21.59 -26.06
N GLU A 380 1.04 21.28 -25.46
CA GLU A 380 1.78 22.15 -24.53
C GLU A 380 2.17 23.48 -25.18
N THR A 381 2.64 23.44 -26.42
CA THR A 381 3.07 24.64 -27.14
C THR A 381 1.88 25.54 -27.42
N TYR A 382 0.78 24.97 -27.89
CA TYR A 382 -0.46 25.72 -28.10
C TYR A 382 -0.99 26.31 -26.79
N TYR A 383 -1.05 25.50 -25.73
CA TYR A 383 -1.59 25.90 -24.44
C TYR A 383 -0.81 27.07 -23.84
N LEU A 384 0.51 27.00 -23.79
CA LEU A 384 1.34 28.09 -23.25
C LEU A 384 1.27 29.36 -24.09
N ASN A 385 1.20 29.25 -25.42
CA ASN A 385 1.06 30.42 -26.31
C ASN A 385 -0.26 31.18 -26.10
N ASN A 386 -1.33 30.48 -25.74
CA ASN A 386 -2.65 31.08 -25.51
C ASN A 386 -2.89 31.49 -24.05
N ASN A 387 -2.00 31.09 -23.13
CA ASN A 387 -2.15 31.35 -21.70
C ASN A 387 -0.87 31.95 -21.09
N PRO A 388 -0.53 33.22 -21.39
CA PRO A 388 0.69 33.86 -20.89
C PRO A 388 0.76 34.00 -19.35
N ASP A 389 -0.38 33.99 -18.68
CA ASP A 389 -0.49 33.93 -17.22
C ASP A 389 0.07 32.61 -16.66
N VAL A 390 -0.15 31.50 -17.37
CA VAL A 390 0.40 30.18 -17.01
C VAL A 390 1.92 30.16 -17.17
N VAL A 391 2.44 30.72 -18.26
CA VAL A 391 3.91 30.88 -18.45
C VAL A 391 4.52 31.64 -17.28
N THR A 392 3.84 32.69 -16.80
CA THR A 392 4.28 33.46 -15.64
C THR A 392 4.23 32.62 -14.36
N ALA A 393 3.18 31.84 -14.15
CA ALA A 393 3.05 30.97 -12.99
C ALA A 393 4.14 29.87 -12.95
N ILE A 394 4.48 29.27 -14.10
CA ILE A 394 5.59 28.31 -14.23
C ILE A 394 6.92 28.98 -13.90
N ALA A 395 7.18 30.17 -14.44
CA ALA A 395 8.41 30.91 -14.15
C ALA A 395 8.55 31.29 -12.66
N LEU A 396 7.44 31.36 -11.91
CA LEU A 396 7.41 31.58 -10.46
C LEU A 396 7.46 30.28 -9.65
N GLY A 397 7.57 29.11 -10.30
CA GLY A 397 7.62 27.79 -9.64
C GLY A 397 6.26 27.30 -9.14
N GLY A 398 5.16 27.83 -9.68
CA GLY A 398 3.80 27.39 -9.32
C GLY A 398 3.40 26.05 -9.93
N PHE A 399 3.95 25.74 -11.12
CA PHE A 399 3.68 24.53 -11.89
C PHE A 399 4.96 24.11 -12.63
N GLU A 400 5.13 22.81 -12.86
CA GLU A 400 6.23 22.21 -13.60
C GLU A 400 6.09 22.45 -15.12
N CYS A 401 4.86 22.42 -15.63
CA CYS A 401 4.54 22.63 -17.04
C CYS A 401 3.12 23.16 -17.25
N GLY A 402 2.78 23.52 -18.49
CA GLY A 402 1.45 23.95 -18.90
C GLY A 402 0.42 22.85 -18.70
N TYR A 403 0.79 21.59 -18.98
CA TYR A 403 -0.08 20.45 -18.79
C TYR A 403 -0.49 20.26 -17.33
N GLU A 404 0.44 20.39 -16.38
CA GLU A 404 0.09 20.32 -14.96
C GLU A 404 -0.92 21.42 -14.58
N HIS A 405 -0.70 22.66 -15.03
CA HIS A 405 -1.68 23.72 -14.81
C HIS A 405 -3.03 23.37 -15.46
N TYR A 406 -3.03 22.82 -16.67
CA TYR A 406 -4.26 22.44 -17.35
C TYR A 406 -5.05 21.40 -16.54
N LEU A 407 -4.40 20.34 -16.06
CA LEU A 407 -5.05 19.31 -15.25
C LEU A 407 -5.59 19.86 -13.93
N ARG A 408 -4.83 20.70 -13.24
CA ARG A 408 -5.23 21.27 -11.93
C ARG A 408 -6.29 22.37 -12.04
N HIS A 409 -6.26 23.17 -13.11
CA HIS A 409 -7.08 24.38 -13.24
C HIS A 409 -7.67 24.56 -14.63
N GLY A 410 -6.84 24.50 -15.68
CA GLY A 410 -7.24 24.92 -17.03
C GLY A 410 -8.44 24.15 -17.59
N ARG A 411 -8.53 22.84 -17.32
CA ARG A 411 -9.68 21.99 -17.70
C ARG A 411 -10.97 22.49 -17.05
N GLY A 412 -10.94 22.78 -15.76
CA GLY A 412 -12.08 23.32 -15.01
C GLY A 412 -12.44 24.76 -15.39
N GLU A 413 -11.47 25.54 -15.83
CA GLU A 413 -11.64 26.91 -16.33
C GLU A 413 -12.17 26.95 -17.78
N GLY A 414 -12.21 25.82 -18.49
CA GLY A 414 -12.64 25.73 -19.88
C GLY A 414 -11.59 26.25 -20.88
N ARG A 415 -10.30 26.30 -20.51
CA ARG A 415 -9.22 26.67 -21.42
C ARG A 415 -9.03 25.59 -22.49
N LEU A 416 -8.76 26.02 -23.73
CA LEU A 416 -8.55 25.11 -24.85
C LEU A 416 -7.20 24.40 -24.73
N ALA A 417 -7.23 23.06 -24.74
CA ALA A 417 -6.04 22.21 -24.72
C ALA A 417 -5.41 22.00 -26.10
N LEU A 418 -6.17 22.22 -27.17
CA LEU A 418 -5.77 22.02 -28.56
C LEU A 418 -6.17 23.22 -29.42
N PRO A 419 -5.48 23.44 -30.56
CA PRO A 419 -5.94 24.37 -31.58
C PRO A 419 -7.37 24.03 -32.05
N PRO A 420 -8.22 25.03 -32.34
CA PRO A 420 -9.52 24.76 -32.96
C PRO A 420 -9.35 24.08 -34.32
N ALA A 421 -10.21 23.10 -34.58
CA ALA A 421 -10.19 22.27 -35.79
C ALA A 421 -10.53 23.03 -37.08
#